data_AF-A0A378XG49-F1
#
_entry.id   AF-A0A378XG49-F1
#
_cell.length_a   1.000
_cell.length_b   1.000
_cell.length_c   1.000
_cell.angle_alpha   90.00
_cell.angle_beta   90.00
_cell.angle_gamma   90.00
#
_symmetry.space_group_name_H-M   'P 1'
#
loop_
_entity.id
_entity.type
_entity.pdbx_description
1 polymer ?
#
loop_
_entity_poly.entity_id
_entity_poly.type
_entity_poly.pdbx_seq_one_letter_code
_entity_poly.pdbx_strand_id
1 'polypeptide(L)'
;MKKIRLMPDYFCSPIWHNDEIEVGNIDLDELPISNQLKKELLSWADLFDKGLNMDDPSNSYWEEFDYEQFISMGRSLLLKLRTELGSEYQVDYYYD
;
A
#
# COMPACT_ATOMS: atom_id res chain seq x y z
N MET A 1 -17.58 -5.49 9.55
CA MET A 1 -16.78 -4.67 8.62
C MET A 1 -15.36 -4.68 9.15
N LYS A 2 -14.43 -5.28 8.40
CA LYS A 2 -13.01 -5.32 8.77
C LYS A 2 -12.37 -3.99 8.39
N LYS A 3 -11.44 -3.49 9.21
CA LYS A 3 -10.74 -2.24 8.93
C LYS A 3 -9.32 -2.55 8.49
N ILE A 4 -8.97 -2.09 7.30
CA ILE A 4 -7.63 -2.21 6.75
C ILE A 4 -7.15 -0.86 6.25
N ARG A 5 -5.84 -0.73 6.09
CA ARG A 5 -5.19 0.49 5.61
C ARG A 5 -4.28 0.16 4.44
N LEU A 6 -4.40 0.90 3.35
CA LEU A 6 -3.40 0.94 2.28
C LEU A 6 -2.34 1.95 2.68
N MET A 7 -1.12 1.48 2.93
CA MET A 7 0.02 2.28 3.35
C MET A 7 1.31 1.59 2.89
N PRO A 8 2.18 2.28 2.13
CA PRO A 8 3.48 1.71 1.81
C PRO A 8 4.36 1.79 3.06
N ASP A 9 5.20 0.79 3.26
CA ASP A 9 6.21 0.76 4.32
C ASP A 9 7.37 -0.12 3.84
N TYR A 10 8.52 0.01 4.49
CA TYR A 10 9.77 -0.58 4.07
C TYR A 10 9.70 -2.11 3.94
N PHE A 11 9.88 -2.61 2.72
CA PHE A 11 10.00 -4.05 2.40
C PHE A 11 8.82 -4.91 2.89
N CYS A 12 7.62 -4.34 2.96
CA CYS A 12 6.43 -4.97 3.51
C CYS A 12 5.25 -4.99 2.53
N SER A 13 4.25 -5.84 2.80
CA SER A 13 2.97 -5.74 2.10
C SER A 13 2.35 -4.37 2.36
N PRO A 14 1.78 -3.69 1.34
CA PRO A 14 1.23 -2.35 1.50
C PRO A 14 -0.14 -2.31 2.18
N ILE A 15 -0.63 -3.45 2.69
CA ILE A 15 -1.93 -3.54 3.37
C ILE A 15 -1.71 -3.86 4.83
N TRP A 16 -2.36 -3.11 5.71
CA TRP A 16 -2.20 -3.20 7.17
C TRP A 16 -3.53 -3.41 7.85
N HIS A 17 -3.52 -4.12 8.97
CA HIS A 17 -4.63 -4.07 9.91
C HIS A 17 -4.82 -2.63 10.41
N ASN A 18 -6.06 -2.20 10.54
CA ASN A 18 -6.42 -0.84 10.98
C ASN A 18 -7.38 -0.89 12.17
N ASP A 19 -7.17 -1.85 13.06
CA ASP A 19 -7.85 -1.98 14.34
C ASP A 19 -6.85 -2.11 15.49
N GLU A 20 -7.35 -2.06 16.72
CA GLU A 20 -6.53 -2.06 17.94
C GLU A 20 -6.11 -3.48 18.38
N ILE A 21 -6.55 -4.51 17.65
CA ILE A 21 -6.43 -5.91 18.07
C ILE A 21 -5.36 -6.62 17.24
N GLU A 22 -5.44 -6.51 15.91
CA GLU A 22 -4.50 -7.11 14.98
C GLU A 22 -3.47 -6.06 14.54
N VAL A 23 -2.19 -6.41 14.64
CA VAL A 23 -1.07 -5.51 14.31
C VAL A 23 -0.23 -6.16 13.23
N GLY A 24 0.20 -5.37 12.25
CA GLY A 24 1.08 -5.80 11.18
C GLY A 24 0.43 -5.67 9.80
N ASN A 25 1.22 -6.05 8.79
CA ASN A 25 0.80 -6.09 7.41
C ASN A 25 0.07 -7.41 7.10
N ILE A 26 -0.95 -7.32 6.25
CA ILE A 26 -1.78 -8.43 5.80
C ILE A 26 -1.14 -9.03 4.55
N ASP A 27 -1.03 -10.36 4.50
CA ASP A 27 -0.67 -11.05 3.26
C ASP A 27 -1.79 -10.87 2.23
N LEU A 28 -1.43 -10.41 1.03
CA LEU A 28 -2.39 -10.19 -0.05
C LEU A 28 -3.13 -11.48 -0.43
N ASP A 29 -2.55 -12.65 -0.17
CA ASP A 29 -3.19 -13.94 -0.39
C ASP A 29 -4.35 -14.25 0.58
N GLU A 30 -4.44 -13.54 1.69
CA GLU A 30 -5.57 -13.61 2.61
C GLU A 30 -6.77 -12.75 2.19
N LEU A 31 -6.56 -11.83 1.23
CA LEU A 31 -7.60 -10.93 0.75
C LEU A 31 -8.33 -11.51 -0.47
N PRO A 32 -9.67 -11.37 -0.55
CA PRO A 32 -10.45 -11.81 -1.69
C PRO A 32 -10.35 -10.82 -2.87
N ILE A 33 -9.13 -10.51 -3.29
CA ILE A 33 -8.81 -9.60 -4.41
C ILE A 33 -8.15 -10.35 -5.56
N SER A 34 -8.25 -9.78 -6.74
CA SER A 34 -7.73 -10.33 -7.98
C SER A 34 -6.19 -10.39 -7.98
N ASN A 35 -5.64 -11.40 -8.63
CA ASN A 35 -4.19 -11.51 -8.83
C ASN A 35 -3.59 -10.30 -9.57
N GLN A 36 -4.40 -9.60 -10.36
CA GLN A 36 -3.99 -8.36 -11.02
C GLN A 36 -3.78 -7.25 -9.99
N LEU A 37 -4.77 -7.02 -9.12
CA LEU A 37 -4.65 -6.02 -8.06
C LEU A 37 -3.51 -6.32 -7.10
N LYS A 38 -3.29 -7.60 -6.74
CA LYS A 38 -2.13 -8.00 -5.92
C LYS A 38 -0.80 -7.58 -6.55
N LYS A 39 -0.61 -7.84 -7.85
CA LYS A 39 0.61 -7.45 -8.57
C LYS A 39 0.81 -5.95 -8.61
N GLU A 40 -0.26 -5.18 -8.79
CA GLU A 40 -0.18 -3.72 -8.82
C GLU A 40 0.17 -3.15 -7.43
N LEU A 41 -0.40 -3.71 -6.36
CA LEU A 41 -0.06 -3.35 -4.98
C LEU A 41 1.42 -3.63 -4.68
N LEU A 42 1.91 -4.83 -5.00
CA LEU A 42 3.33 -5.18 -4.82
C LEU A 42 4.24 -4.29 -5.66
N SER A 43 3.88 -4.01 -6.91
CA SER A 43 4.67 -3.13 -7.76
C SER A 43 4.76 -1.71 -7.20
N TRP A 44 3.68 -1.21 -6.58
CA TRP A 44 3.66 0.08 -5.92
C TRP A 44 4.49 0.09 -4.62
N ALA A 45 4.46 -0.98 -3.83
CA ALA A 45 5.35 -1.14 -2.67
C ALA A 45 6.83 -1.23 -3.08
N ASP A 46 7.17 -2.00 -4.12
CA ASP A 46 8.52 -2.08 -4.67
C ASP A 46 9.04 -0.72 -5.18
N LEU A 47 8.15 0.12 -5.70
CA LEU A 47 8.50 1.48 -6.12
C LEU A 47 8.83 2.37 -4.91
N PHE A 48 8.11 2.20 -3.80
CA PHE A 48 8.42 2.89 -2.55
C PHE A 48 9.81 2.48 -2.05
N ASP A 49 10.08 1.17 -2.00
CA ASP A 49 11.37 0.63 -1.55
C ASP A 49 12.55 1.10 -2.40
N LYS A 50 12.36 1.26 -3.71
CA LYS A 50 13.39 1.78 -4.62
C LYS A 50 13.67 3.27 -4.42
N GLY A 51 12.72 4.02 -3.88
CA GLY A 51 12.92 5.43 -3.53
C GLY A 51 13.76 5.62 -2.27
N LEU A 52 13.99 4.55 -1.50
CA LEU A 52 14.74 4.62 -0.25
C LEU A 52 16.23 4.69 -0.51
N ASN A 53 16.86 5.68 0.10
CA ASN A 53 18.30 5.70 0.23
C ASN A 53 18.66 4.97 1.52
N MET A 54 19.10 3.72 1.39
CA MET A 54 19.47 2.87 2.53
C MET A 54 20.71 3.39 3.28
N ASP A 55 21.57 4.17 2.62
CA ASP A 55 22.77 4.74 3.21
C ASP A 55 22.49 6.06 3.96
N ASP A 56 21.45 6.79 3.55
CA ASP A 56 20.95 7.99 4.20
C ASP A 56 19.42 8.10 4.06
N PRO A 57 18.65 7.53 5.00
CA PRO A 57 17.19 7.53 4.94
C PRO A 57 16.60 8.95 4.88
N SER A 58 17.28 9.93 5.48
CA SER A 58 16.86 11.34 5.47
C SER A 58 17.02 12.01 4.11
N ASN A 59 17.81 11.39 3.24
CA ASN A 59 18.08 11.78 1.87
C ASN A 59 17.60 10.68 0.90
N SER A 60 16.45 10.07 1.20
CA SER A 60 15.74 9.19 0.26
C SER A 60 15.34 10.00 -0.96
N TYR A 61 15.85 9.59 -2.12
CA TYR A 61 15.76 10.36 -3.36
C TYR A 61 14.47 9.98 -4.10
N TRP A 62 13.42 10.77 -3.88
CA TRP A 62 12.27 10.81 -4.78
C TRP A 62 12.56 11.63 -6.05
N GLU A 63 13.75 12.22 -6.23
CA GLU A 63 13.99 13.21 -7.31
C GLU A 63 13.96 12.62 -8.75
N GLU A 64 14.12 11.30 -8.93
CA GLU A 64 13.92 10.64 -10.23
C GLU A 64 12.50 10.06 -10.41
N PHE A 65 11.73 9.91 -9.32
CA PHE A 65 10.40 9.29 -9.34
C PHE A 65 9.35 10.35 -9.00
N ASP A 66 8.45 10.63 -9.93
CA ASP A 66 7.40 11.63 -9.72
C ASP A 66 6.54 11.25 -8.50
N TYR A 67 6.78 11.92 -7.38
CA TYR A 67 6.06 11.73 -6.13
C TYR A 67 4.54 11.88 -6.35
N GLU A 68 4.11 12.80 -7.21
CA GLU A 68 2.69 12.94 -7.54
C GLU A 68 2.15 11.72 -8.29
N GLN A 69 2.97 11.11 -9.14
CA GLN A 69 2.65 9.83 -9.78
C GLN A 69 2.52 8.72 -8.75
N PHE A 70 3.42 8.65 -7.76
CA PHE A 70 3.33 7.68 -6.66
C PHE A 70 2.00 7.79 -5.91
N ILE A 71 1.64 9.01 -5.50
CA ILE A 71 0.40 9.28 -4.77
C ILE A 71 -0.82 8.99 -5.63
N SER A 72 -0.77 9.32 -6.92
CA SER A 72 -1.84 9.02 -7.87
C SER A 72 -2.05 7.51 -8.03
N MET A 73 -0.97 6.73 -8.10
CA MET A 73 -1.03 5.27 -8.10
C MET A 73 -1.67 4.73 -6.83
N GLY A 74 -1.25 5.20 -5.65
CA GLY A 74 -1.83 4.81 -4.36
C GLY A 74 -3.34 5.09 -4.27
N ARG A 75 -3.78 6.26 -4.75
CA ARG A 75 -5.21 6.61 -4.83
C ARG A 75 -5.98 5.73 -5.79
N SER A 76 -5.40 5.36 -6.93
CA SER A 76 -6.02 4.42 -7.88
C SER A 76 -6.20 3.04 -7.24
N LEU A 77 -5.17 2.55 -6.54
CA LEU A 77 -5.20 1.28 -5.82
C LEU A 77 -6.26 1.26 -4.72
N LEU A 78 -6.42 2.36 -3.97
CA LEU A 78 -7.48 2.52 -2.98
C LEU A 78 -8.88 2.30 -3.59
N LEU A 79 -9.14 2.89 -4.76
CA LEU A 79 -10.43 2.74 -5.43
C LEU A 79 -10.67 1.30 -5.90
N LYS A 80 -9.63 0.64 -6.44
CA LYS A 80 -9.70 -0.78 -6.84
C LYS A 80 -9.97 -1.69 -5.63
N LEU A 81 -9.24 -1.48 -4.53
CA LEU A 81 -9.46 -2.22 -3.28
C LEU A 81 -10.89 -2.10 -2.77
N ARG A 82 -11.42 -0.86 -2.68
CA ARG A 82 -12.79 -0.63 -2.24
C ARG A 82 -13.82 -1.26 -3.17
N THR A 83 -13.51 -1.34 -4.47
CA THR A 83 -14.39 -1.97 -5.46
C THR A 83 -14.40 -3.49 -5.30
N GLU A 84 -13.23 -4.13 -5.22
CA GLU A 84 -13.13 -5.60 -5.14
C GLU A 84 -13.54 -6.15 -3.77
N LEU A 85 -13.19 -5.47 -2.68
CA LEU A 85 -13.51 -5.90 -1.31
C LEU A 85 -14.95 -5.56 -0.89
N GLY A 86 -15.62 -4.66 -1.62
CA GLY A 86 -16.98 -4.23 -1.34
C GLY A 86 -17.17 -3.66 0.07
N SER A 87 -18.37 -3.82 0.62
CA SER A 87 -18.75 -3.28 1.93
C SER A 87 -18.28 -4.12 3.12
N GLU A 88 -17.65 -5.27 2.88
CA GLU A 88 -17.10 -6.13 3.95
C GLU A 88 -15.87 -5.48 4.61
N TYR A 89 -15.15 -4.64 3.86
CA TYR A 89 -13.94 -3.96 4.29
C TYR A 89 -14.11 -2.44 4.24
N GLN A 90 -13.65 -1.77 5.29
CA GLN A 90 -13.35 -0.35 5.27
C GLN A 90 -11.85 -0.20 4.99
N VAL A 91 -11.52 0.44 3.87
CA VAL A 91 -10.13 0.68 3.45
C VAL A 91 -9.82 2.16 3.57
N ASP A 92 -8.88 2.50 4.46
CA ASP A 92 -8.34 3.85 4.59
C ASP A 92 -7.00 3.94 3.84
N TYR A 93 -6.65 5.14 3.37
CA TYR A 93 -5.37 5.39 2.69
C TYR A 93 -4.50 6.25 3.58
N TYR A 94 -3.26 5.82 3.78
CA TYR A 94 -2.26 6.57 4.50
C TYR A 94 -0.97 6.63 3.69
N TYR A 95 -0.42 7.83 3.62
CA TYR A 95 0.88 8.11 3.05
C TYR A 95 1.43 9.29 3.85
N ASP A 96 2.65 9.16 4.38
CA ASP A 96 3.36 10.22 5.13
C ASP A 96 4.29 11.00 4.19
#